data_AF-A0A0G1N4R7-F1
#
_entry.id   AF-A0A0G1N4R7-F1
#
_cell.length_a   1.000
_cell.length_b   1.000
_cell.length_c   1.000
_cell.angle_alpha   90.00
_cell.angle_beta   90.00
_cell.angle_gamma   90.00
#
_symmetry.space_group_name_H-M   'P 1'
#
loop_
_entity.id
_entity.type
_entity.pdbx_description
1 polymer ?
#
loop_
_entity_poly.entity_id
_entity_poly.type
_entity_poly.pdbx_seq_one_letter_code
_entity_poly.pdbx_strand_id
1 'polypeptide(L)'
;QCHDGYETTLGDATSCKSSETWQQYAKELCVNRCSTGKEPKNITKPLPQPFPIPAPKPISICYISDNLMQEYDQLILKLQKAESDKVRAEEITKKIIALKQEITKQQRECANSPQPTTTSRPVSLAPPIAIDKPNTASVNRCDEAAQWENKIVYYKKLSGLDDADLKKDGFSREEIEKILKDLSLGFEKVKAQCDNQSGTITAPPTAITDSVLVTETVKPIVVESGQEISVYYKIKLEKTISAKGEEKQIEELKILRDEIDGLIANFIKSRKELEVSELNNLVTEVKVSRGEIKADNIAVKTTEKKMLANMGDRPVSIEPTASQVLIRDKSFEIKTDEVVIKENVLSVGGVEVKMSASEVAEKLGIAPQTIELKEENARAVYNMKIKERRKLFWVIPFNVQKTIAVDAANGNVLTERLPWYSFLTTK
;
A
#
# COMPACT_ATOMS: atom_id res chain seq x y z
N GLN A 1 -19.04 -26.64 6.72
CA GLN A 1 -18.20 -25.42 6.76
C GLN A 1 -19.12 -24.25 6.50
N CYS A 2 -19.34 -23.40 7.50
CA CYS A 2 -20.10 -22.17 7.35
C CYS A 2 -19.14 -21.06 6.94
N HIS A 3 -19.40 -20.43 5.81
CA HIS A 3 -18.69 -19.26 5.29
C HIS A 3 -19.66 -18.53 4.35
N ASP A 4 -19.96 -17.27 4.64
CA ASP A 4 -20.87 -16.38 3.89
C ASP A 4 -20.14 -15.48 2.88
N GLY A 5 -18.83 -15.69 2.69
CA GLY A 5 -18.10 -15.24 1.51
C GLY A 5 -18.00 -13.74 1.28
N TYR A 6 -18.24 -12.88 2.29
CA TYR A 6 -18.15 -11.44 2.07
C TYR A 6 -17.30 -10.63 3.03
N GLU A 7 -16.86 -11.11 4.19
CA GLU A 7 -15.88 -10.39 5.02
C GLU A 7 -15.20 -11.33 6.04
N THR A 8 -13.87 -11.34 6.08
CA THR A 8 -13.07 -12.35 6.82
C THR A 8 -12.90 -12.08 8.32
N THR A 9 -13.45 -10.99 8.88
CA THR A 9 -13.13 -10.54 10.25
C THR A 9 -14.31 -10.42 11.21
N LEU A 10 -15.53 -10.76 10.81
CA LEU A 10 -16.74 -10.61 11.65
C LEU A 10 -17.53 -11.92 11.78
N GLY A 11 -17.00 -12.88 12.54
CA GLY A 11 -17.78 -14.05 12.93
C GLY A 11 -17.19 -14.77 14.13
N ASP A 12 -17.90 -14.75 15.26
CA ASP A 12 -17.57 -15.59 16.41
C ASP A 12 -18.23 -16.98 16.26
N ALA A 13 -17.91 -17.96 17.11
CA ALA A 13 -18.41 -19.33 16.99
C ALA A 13 -19.95 -19.49 17.04
N THR A 14 -20.68 -18.41 17.35
CA THR A 14 -22.14 -18.29 17.36
C THR A 14 -22.73 -17.77 16.03
N SER A 15 -21.91 -17.37 15.05
CA SER A 15 -22.35 -16.81 13.76
C SER A 15 -22.89 -17.86 12.77
N CYS A 16 -22.76 -19.15 13.08
CA CYS A 16 -23.29 -20.23 12.26
C CYS A 16 -24.81 -20.37 12.49
N LYS A 17 -25.62 -19.62 11.73
CA LYS A 17 -27.07 -19.85 11.67
C LYS A 17 -27.39 -21.08 10.84
N SER A 18 -28.47 -21.80 11.16
CA SER A 18 -28.91 -22.94 10.37
C SER A 18 -29.33 -22.49 8.96
N SER A 19 -29.25 -23.40 7.98
CA SER A 19 -29.71 -23.15 6.61
C SER A 19 -31.16 -22.66 6.55
N GLU A 20 -31.99 -23.11 7.50
CA GLU A 20 -33.40 -22.75 7.61
C GLU A 20 -33.57 -21.28 8.01
N THR A 21 -32.77 -20.81 8.96
CA THR A 21 -32.76 -19.40 9.36
C THR A 21 -32.28 -18.49 8.23
N TRP A 22 -31.33 -18.96 7.41
CA TRP A 22 -30.88 -18.23 6.23
C TRP A 22 -31.95 -18.13 5.14
N GLN A 23 -32.70 -19.20 4.90
CA GLN A 23 -33.81 -19.18 3.94
C GLN A 23 -34.92 -18.24 4.41
N GLN A 24 -35.22 -18.19 5.71
CA GLN A 24 -36.15 -17.22 6.28
C GLN A 24 -35.66 -15.78 6.08
N TYR A 25 -34.40 -15.50 6.41
CA TYR A 25 -33.81 -14.17 6.26
C TYR A 25 -33.81 -13.70 4.79
N ALA A 26 -33.44 -14.57 3.85
CA ALA A 26 -33.48 -14.28 2.42
C ALA A 26 -34.92 -14.01 1.94
N LYS A 27 -35.90 -14.76 2.45
CA LYS A 27 -37.32 -14.59 2.12
C LYS A 27 -37.84 -13.24 2.63
N GLU A 28 -37.48 -12.83 3.84
CA GLU A 28 -37.84 -11.53 4.42
C GLU A 28 -37.22 -10.36 3.64
N LEU A 29 -35.93 -10.44 3.29
CA LEU A 29 -35.25 -9.44 2.46
C LEU A 29 -35.89 -9.32 1.07
N CYS A 30 -36.26 -10.45 0.46
CA CYS A 30 -36.91 -10.48 -0.85
C CYS A 30 -38.31 -9.84 -0.79
N VAL A 31 -39.12 -10.17 0.22
CA VAL A 31 -40.44 -9.55 0.44
C VAL A 31 -40.30 -8.03 0.63
N ASN A 32 -39.34 -7.58 1.44
CA ASN A 32 -39.14 -6.15 1.70
C ASN A 32 -38.68 -5.37 0.45
N ARG A 33 -37.89 -5.99 -0.44
CA ARG A 33 -37.45 -5.35 -1.69
C ARG A 33 -38.49 -5.43 -2.81
N CYS A 34 -39.30 -6.48 -2.87
CA CYS A 34 -40.29 -6.65 -3.92
C CYS A 34 -41.61 -5.94 -3.62
N SER A 35 -41.96 -5.72 -2.35
CA SER A 35 -43.23 -5.07 -1.96
C SER A 35 -43.20 -3.53 -2.03
N THR A 36 -42.06 -2.91 -2.35
CA THR A 36 -41.96 -1.44 -2.57
C THR A 36 -41.98 -1.05 -4.05
N GLY A 37 -42.26 -2.00 -4.96
CA GLY A 37 -42.50 -1.74 -6.37
C GLY A 37 -43.78 -0.94 -6.59
N LYS A 38 -43.66 0.39 -6.65
CA LYS A 38 -44.68 1.27 -7.26
C LYS A 38 -45.02 0.74 -8.66
N GLU A 39 -46.32 0.73 -8.97
CA GLU A 39 -46.88 0.31 -10.25
C GLU A 39 -46.04 0.75 -11.47
N PRO A 40 -45.87 -0.12 -12.48
CA PRO A 40 -45.24 0.27 -13.73
C PRO A 40 -46.09 1.35 -14.40
N LYS A 41 -45.60 2.60 -14.39
CA LYS A 41 -46.15 3.68 -15.21
C LYS A 41 -46.20 3.19 -16.66
N ASN A 42 -47.40 3.27 -17.23
CA ASN A 42 -47.70 3.08 -18.64
C ASN A 42 -46.56 3.56 -19.54
N ILE A 43 -46.03 2.64 -20.36
CA ILE A 43 -45.05 2.91 -21.39
C ILE A 43 -45.70 3.88 -22.39
N THR A 44 -45.35 5.15 -22.22
CA THR A 44 -45.67 6.20 -23.19
C THR A 44 -44.68 6.06 -24.34
N LYS A 45 -45.22 6.12 -25.56
CA LYS A 45 -44.56 6.15 -26.87
C LYS A 45 -43.11 6.67 -26.84
N PRO A 46 -42.14 6.00 -27.50
CA PRO A 46 -40.73 6.38 -27.44
C PRO A 46 -40.56 7.84 -27.90
N LEU A 47 -40.00 8.67 -27.02
CA LEU A 47 -39.58 10.01 -27.38
C LEU A 47 -38.54 9.95 -28.51
N PRO A 48 -38.49 10.96 -29.39
CA PRO A 48 -37.44 11.10 -30.38
C PRO A 48 -36.07 10.98 -29.70
N GLN A 49 -35.21 10.14 -30.27
CA GLN A 49 -33.82 10.00 -29.80
C GLN A 49 -33.18 11.39 -29.70
N PRO A 50 -32.64 11.77 -28.53
CA PRO A 50 -31.87 13.00 -28.41
C PRO A 50 -30.69 12.92 -29.38
N PHE A 51 -30.44 14.03 -30.08
CA PHE A 51 -29.30 14.19 -30.98
C PHE A 51 -28.02 13.68 -30.32
N PRO A 52 -27.12 13.02 -31.08
CA PRO A 52 -25.87 12.50 -30.55
C PRO A 52 -25.11 13.65 -29.89
N ILE A 53 -24.99 13.59 -28.56
CA ILE A 53 -24.16 14.51 -27.79
C ILE A 53 -22.75 14.36 -28.36
N PRO A 54 -22.11 15.44 -28.84
CA PRO A 54 -20.75 15.37 -29.36
C PRO A 54 -19.86 14.76 -28.28
N ALA A 55 -19.21 13.65 -28.62
CA ALA A 55 -18.32 12.95 -27.70
C ALA A 55 -17.32 13.96 -27.12
N PRO A 56 -17.18 14.07 -25.78
CA PRO A 56 -16.25 15.01 -25.18
C PRO A 56 -14.86 14.72 -25.74
N LYS A 57 -14.22 15.76 -26.29
CA LYS A 57 -12.86 15.65 -26.80
C LYS A 57 -11.99 15.15 -25.64
N PRO A 58 -11.22 14.07 -25.83
CA PRO A 58 -10.34 13.58 -24.78
C PRO A 58 -9.33 14.69 -24.46
N ILE A 59 -9.39 15.22 -23.25
CA ILE A 59 -8.40 16.16 -22.74
C ILE A 59 -7.14 15.32 -22.48
N SER A 60 -6.07 15.53 -23.24
CA SER A 60 -4.79 14.89 -22.94
C SER A 60 -4.20 15.57 -21.71
N ILE A 61 -4.27 14.90 -20.57
CA ILE A 61 -3.62 15.36 -19.35
C ILE A 61 -2.14 14.99 -19.46
N CYS A 62 -1.27 16.00 -19.43
CA CYS A 62 0.17 15.81 -19.38
C CYS A 62 0.59 15.41 -17.97
N TYR A 63 1.00 14.16 -17.80
CA TYR A 63 1.55 13.68 -16.53
C TYR A 63 3.07 13.71 -16.58
N ILE A 64 3.70 14.14 -15.49
CA ILE A 64 5.13 13.93 -15.25
C ILE A 64 5.36 12.42 -15.21
N SER A 65 6.42 11.94 -15.88
CA SER A 65 6.75 10.51 -15.84
C SER A 65 7.11 10.07 -14.41
N ASP A 66 6.63 8.90 -14.00
CA ASP A 66 6.84 8.37 -12.65
C ASP A 66 8.34 8.19 -12.33
N ASN A 67 9.17 7.91 -13.34
CA ASN A 67 10.62 7.81 -13.18
C ASN A 67 11.26 9.13 -12.73
N LEU A 68 10.87 10.26 -13.34
CA LEU A 68 11.39 11.58 -12.94
C LEU A 68 10.94 11.96 -11.52
N MET A 69 9.71 11.60 -11.15
CA MET A 69 9.21 11.79 -9.78
C MET A 69 10.04 10.99 -8.77
N GLN A 70 10.33 9.73 -9.08
CA GLN A 70 11.13 8.87 -8.20
C GLN A 70 12.58 9.34 -8.08
N GLU A 71 13.21 9.75 -9.19
CA GLU A 71 14.56 10.34 -9.15
C GLU A 71 14.58 11.62 -8.31
N TYR A 72 13.54 12.44 -8.43
CA TYR A 72 13.38 13.66 -7.67
C TYR A 72 13.30 13.38 -6.16
N ASP A 73 12.46 12.42 -5.76
CA ASP A 73 12.33 11.97 -4.36
C ASP A 73 13.65 11.48 -3.78
N GLN A 74 14.38 10.67 -4.55
CA GLN A 74 15.69 10.19 -4.15
C GLN A 74 16.68 11.34 -3.93
N LEU A 75 16.65 12.38 -4.77
CA LEU A 75 17.52 13.54 -4.61
C LEU A 75 17.16 14.35 -3.37
N ILE A 76 15.87 14.52 -3.06
CA ILE A 76 15.43 15.20 -1.83
C ILE A 76 15.88 14.43 -0.58
N LEU A 77 15.72 13.10 -0.57
CA LEU A 77 16.21 12.25 0.52
C LEU A 77 17.74 12.32 0.69
N LYS A 78 18.47 12.32 -0.44
CA LYS A 78 19.94 12.49 -0.43
C LYS A 78 20.33 13.87 0.10
N LEU A 79 19.59 14.91 -0.26
CA LEU A 79 19.83 16.28 0.19
C LEU A 79 19.68 16.40 1.70
N GLN A 80 18.60 15.86 2.27
CA GLN A 80 18.39 15.81 3.72
C GLN A 80 19.55 15.10 4.44
N LYS A 81 20.00 13.94 3.92
CA LYS A 81 21.14 13.21 4.49
C LYS A 81 22.47 13.96 4.37
N ALA A 82 22.61 14.82 3.37
CA ALA A 82 23.83 15.58 3.10
C ALA A 82 23.85 16.97 3.75
N GLU A 83 22.89 17.33 4.60
CA GLU A 83 22.79 18.70 5.14
C GLU A 83 24.02 19.16 5.94
N SER A 84 24.77 18.23 6.52
CA SER A 84 26.05 18.50 7.19
C SER A 84 27.26 18.62 6.24
N ASP A 85 27.15 18.10 5.01
CA ASP A 85 28.18 18.11 3.98
C ASP A 85 27.79 19.12 2.88
N LYS A 86 28.27 20.36 3.03
CA LYS A 86 27.93 21.47 2.13
C LYS A 86 28.25 21.16 0.67
N VAL A 87 29.38 20.50 0.39
CA VAL A 87 29.83 20.22 -0.98
C VAL A 87 28.88 19.21 -1.64
N ARG A 88 28.54 18.15 -0.91
CA ARG A 88 27.60 17.14 -1.39
C ARG A 88 26.19 17.69 -1.53
N ALA A 89 25.76 18.53 -0.59
CA ALA A 89 24.47 19.21 -0.65
C ALA A 89 24.35 20.12 -1.89
N GLU A 90 25.40 20.90 -2.20
CA GLU A 90 25.44 21.73 -3.41
C GLU A 90 25.37 20.90 -4.69
N GLU A 91 26.06 19.76 -4.76
CA GLU A 91 26.00 18.86 -5.91
C GLU A 91 24.59 18.29 -6.12
N ILE A 92 23.95 17.84 -5.02
CA ILE A 92 22.58 17.31 -5.06
C ILE A 92 21.59 18.40 -5.47
N THR A 93 21.74 19.61 -4.93
CA THR A 93 20.92 20.77 -5.33
C THR A 93 21.02 21.05 -6.83
N LYS A 94 22.23 21.00 -7.41
CA LYS A 94 22.40 21.15 -8.87
C LYS A 94 21.67 20.06 -9.66
N LYS A 95 21.70 18.80 -9.19
CA LYS A 95 20.95 17.69 -9.80
C LYS A 95 19.43 17.91 -9.71
N ILE A 96 18.92 18.39 -8.57
CA ILE A 96 17.50 18.74 -8.41
C ILE A 96 17.10 19.84 -9.40
N ILE A 97 17.92 20.89 -9.55
CA ILE A 97 17.66 21.98 -10.50
C ILE A 97 17.64 21.44 -11.94
N ALA A 98 18.60 20.60 -12.33
CA ALA A 98 18.64 20.00 -13.66
C ALA A 98 17.41 19.12 -13.93
N LEU A 99 17.02 18.30 -12.97
CA LEU A 99 15.85 17.42 -13.07
C LEU A 99 14.55 18.23 -13.21
N LYS A 100 14.42 19.36 -12.51
CA LYS A 100 13.29 20.29 -12.69
C LYS A 100 13.21 20.85 -14.10
N GLN A 101 14.35 21.23 -14.68
CA GLN A 101 14.40 21.74 -16.04
C GLN A 101 13.92 20.68 -17.03
N GLU A 102 14.29 19.41 -16.80
CA GLU A 102 13.81 18.28 -17.61
C GLU A 102 12.31 18.03 -17.42
N ILE A 103 11.78 18.03 -16.19
CA ILE A 103 10.33 17.92 -15.92
C ILE A 103 9.55 19.04 -16.63
N THR A 104 10.02 20.29 -16.50
CA THR A 104 9.40 21.46 -17.14
C THR A 104 9.44 21.35 -18.66
N LYS A 105 10.54 20.84 -19.20
CA LYS A 105 10.70 20.59 -20.64
C LYS A 105 9.71 19.54 -21.12
N GLN A 106 9.59 18.40 -20.44
CA GLN A 106 8.61 17.36 -20.77
C GLN A 106 7.17 17.87 -20.71
N GLN A 107 6.84 18.67 -19.70
CA GLN A 107 5.52 19.30 -19.60
C GLN A 107 5.22 20.23 -20.79
N ARG A 108 6.20 21.05 -21.21
CA ARG A 108 6.03 21.91 -22.39
C ARG A 108 5.93 21.13 -23.68
N GLU A 109 6.76 20.11 -23.87
CA GLU A 109 6.73 19.25 -25.05
C GLU A 109 5.38 18.53 -25.14
N CYS A 110 4.87 18.05 -24.02
CA CYS A 110 3.55 17.44 -23.94
C CYS A 110 2.42 18.44 -24.23
N ALA A 111 2.49 19.67 -23.69
CA ALA A 111 1.49 20.71 -23.95
C ALA A 111 1.47 21.20 -25.41
N ASN A 112 2.63 21.17 -26.10
CA ASN A 112 2.77 21.64 -27.47
C ASN A 112 2.64 20.52 -28.51
N SER A 113 2.64 19.25 -28.11
CA SER A 113 2.50 18.13 -29.04
C SER A 113 1.09 18.13 -29.63
N PRO A 114 0.93 18.28 -30.96
CA PRO A 114 -0.38 18.17 -31.61
C PRO A 114 -0.95 16.80 -31.27
N GLN A 115 -2.15 16.78 -30.72
CA GLN A 115 -2.87 15.55 -30.42
C GLN A 115 -2.94 14.74 -31.73
N PRO A 116 -2.41 13.50 -31.78
CA PRO A 116 -2.53 12.70 -33.00
C PRO A 116 -4.00 12.50 -33.27
N THR A 117 -4.52 13.16 -34.31
CA THR A 117 -5.84 12.89 -34.87
C THR A 117 -5.79 11.45 -35.34
N THR A 118 -6.33 10.54 -34.53
CA THR A 118 -6.49 9.13 -34.89
C THR A 118 -7.54 9.03 -36.00
N THR A 119 -7.12 9.37 -37.21
CA THR A 119 -7.77 8.98 -38.46
C THR A 119 -6.98 7.79 -39.00
N SER A 120 -6.98 6.68 -38.27
CA SER A 120 -6.39 5.43 -38.75
C SER A 120 -7.43 4.32 -38.73
N ARG A 121 -7.90 4.06 -39.95
CA ARG A 121 -8.45 2.83 -40.53
C ARG A 121 -8.24 1.55 -39.67
N PRO A 122 -9.25 0.68 -39.53
CA PRO A 122 -9.14 -0.53 -38.73
C PRO A 122 -8.16 -1.50 -39.40
N VAL A 123 -7.03 -1.76 -38.74
CA VAL A 123 -6.20 -2.93 -39.01
C VAL A 123 -6.39 -3.87 -37.83
N SER A 124 -7.09 -4.97 -38.12
CA SER A 124 -7.22 -6.13 -37.24
C SER A 124 -5.90 -6.89 -37.22
N LEU A 125 -5.35 -7.16 -36.02
CA LEU A 125 -4.73 -8.42 -35.59
C LEU A 125 -3.88 -8.20 -34.33
N ALA A 126 -4.52 -8.38 -33.17
CA ALA A 126 -4.02 -8.88 -31.87
C ALA A 126 -4.91 -8.29 -30.76
N PRO A 127 -5.39 -9.09 -29.79
CA PRO A 127 -6.08 -8.53 -28.63
C PRO A 127 -5.09 -7.64 -27.85
N PRO A 128 -5.37 -6.34 -27.68
CA PRO A 128 -4.52 -5.47 -26.89
C PRO A 128 -4.53 -5.94 -25.44
N ILE A 129 -3.34 -6.06 -24.84
CA ILE A 129 -3.18 -6.14 -23.39
C ILE A 129 -3.85 -4.89 -22.83
N ALA A 130 -4.90 -5.08 -22.04
CA ALA A 130 -5.62 -4.00 -21.37
C ALA A 130 -4.67 -3.35 -20.36
N ILE A 131 -3.96 -2.31 -20.80
CA ILE A 131 -3.38 -1.34 -19.88
C ILE A 131 -4.57 -0.56 -19.34
N ASP A 132 -4.90 -0.79 -18.07
CA ASP A 132 -5.95 -0.06 -17.37
C ASP A 132 -5.65 1.43 -17.49
N LYS A 133 -6.39 2.08 -18.39
CA LYS A 133 -6.36 3.51 -18.56
C LYS A 133 -6.87 4.09 -17.25
N PRO A 134 -6.11 4.95 -16.54
CA PRO A 134 -6.60 5.54 -15.32
C PRO A 134 -7.88 6.30 -15.65
N ASN A 135 -9.02 5.76 -15.20
CA ASN A 135 -10.28 6.44 -15.31
C ASN A 135 -10.12 7.73 -14.52
N THR A 136 -10.03 8.85 -15.23
CA THR A 136 -10.26 10.17 -14.67
C THR A 136 -11.75 10.27 -14.38
N ALA A 137 -12.20 9.49 -13.40
CA ALA A 137 -13.49 9.70 -12.77
C ALA A 137 -13.42 11.11 -12.22
N SER A 138 -14.31 11.98 -12.71
CA SER A 138 -14.62 13.24 -12.05
C SER A 138 -15.01 12.87 -10.62
N VAL A 139 -14.07 12.97 -9.69
CA VAL A 139 -14.33 12.66 -8.28
C VAL A 139 -15.33 13.69 -7.80
N ASN A 140 -16.55 13.22 -7.53
CA ASN A 140 -17.56 14.03 -6.89
C ASN A 140 -17.07 14.31 -5.48
N ARG A 141 -16.61 15.54 -5.22
CA ARG A 141 -16.06 15.96 -3.92
C ARG A 141 -17.04 15.75 -2.77
N CYS A 142 -18.33 15.61 -3.06
CA CYS A 142 -19.34 15.35 -2.04
C CYS A 142 -19.40 13.90 -1.60
N ASP A 143 -18.88 12.98 -2.41
CA ASP A 143 -18.66 11.60 -1.98
C ASP A 143 -17.44 11.52 -1.05
N GLU A 144 -16.46 12.44 -1.17
CA GLU A 144 -15.35 12.55 -0.21
C GLU A 144 -15.86 12.95 1.18
N ALA A 145 -16.88 13.80 1.30
CA ALA A 145 -17.40 14.24 2.60
C ALA A 145 -17.81 13.05 3.50
N ALA A 146 -18.41 12.00 2.92
CA ALA A 146 -18.75 10.79 3.66
C ALA A 146 -17.51 10.05 4.16
N GLN A 147 -16.42 10.01 3.38
CA GLN A 147 -15.15 9.42 3.81
C GLN A 147 -14.54 10.20 4.99
N TRP A 148 -14.59 11.52 4.95
CA TRP A 148 -14.14 12.38 6.05
C TRP A 148 -14.93 12.15 7.33
N GLU A 149 -16.26 12.02 7.24
CA GLU A 149 -17.11 11.72 8.39
C GLU A 149 -16.79 10.34 9.00
N ASN A 150 -16.61 9.32 8.16
CA ASN A 150 -16.18 7.98 8.60
C ASN A 150 -14.82 8.01 9.30
N LYS A 151 -13.85 8.77 8.75
CA LYS A 151 -12.53 8.99 9.37
C LYS A 151 -12.67 9.64 10.75
N ILE A 152 -13.49 10.69 10.89
CA ILE A 152 -13.76 11.34 12.18
C ILE A 152 -14.36 10.35 13.19
N VAL A 153 -15.33 9.53 12.78
CA VAL A 153 -15.94 8.52 13.66
C VAL A 153 -14.91 7.50 14.14
N TYR A 154 -14.03 7.02 13.26
CA TYR A 154 -12.97 6.08 13.63
C TYR A 154 -12.01 6.67 14.68
N TYR A 155 -11.47 7.88 14.45
CA TYR A 155 -10.55 8.50 15.41
C TYR A 155 -11.24 8.92 16.72
N LYS A 156 -12.54 9.22 16.70
CA LYS A 156 -13.32 9.42 17.93
C LYS A 156 -13.38 8.14 18.76
N LYS A 157 -13.55 6.96 18.12
CA LYS A 157 -13.49 5.68 18.83
C LYS A 157 -12.11 5.45 19.46
N LEU A 158 -11.03 5.70 18.71
CA LEU A 158 -9.67 5.61 19.25
C LEU A 158 -9.45 6.55 20.44
N SER A 159 -9.95 7.79 20.38
CA SER A 159 -9.83 8.76 21.48
C SER A 159 -10.48 8.31 22.80
N GLY A 160 -11.41 7.34 22.73
CA GLY A 160 -12.03 6.72 23.89
C GLY A 160 -11.23 5.58 24.54
N LEU A 161 -10.14 5.13 23.92
CA LEU A 161 -9.26 4.09 24.46
C LEU A 161 -8.34 4.63 25.57
N ASP A 162 -7.84 3.73 26.41
CA ASP A 162 -6.79 4.07 27.37
C ASP A 162 -5.42 4.20 26.70
N ASP A 163 -4.46 4.83 27.40
CA ASP A 163 -3.14 5.13 26.83
C ASP A 163 -2.31 3.87 26.52
N ALA A 164 -2.58 2.74 27.18
CA ALA A 164 -1.88 1.49 26.92
C ALA A 164 -2.36 0.87 25.60
N ASP A 165 -3.67 0.89 25.34
CA ASP A 165 -4.24 0.42 24.08
C ASP A 165 -3.89 1.34 22.91
N LEU A 166 -3.93 2.67 23.10
CA LEU A 166 -3.47 3.63 22.09
C LEU A 166 -2.01 3.40 21.68
N LYS A 167 -1.16 3.07 22.65
CA LYS A 167 0.25 2.79 22.41
C LYS A 167 0.46 1.49 21.61
N LYS A 168 -0.43 0.50 21.71
CA LYS A 168 -0.39 -0.71 20.86
C LYS A 168 -0.69 -0.37 19.41
N ASP A 169 -1.65 0.52 19.18
CA ASP A 169 -1.99 1.03 17.84
C ASP A 169 -0.96 2.03 17.30
N GLY A 170 -0.01 2.47 18.13
CA GLY A 170 1.07 3.38 17.75
C GLY A 170 0.70 4.87 17.80
N PHE A 171 -0.36 5.22 18.52
CA PHE A 171 -0.82 6.60 18.68
C PHE A 171 -0.60 7.11 20.11
N SER A 172 -0.32 8.41 20.24
CA SER A 172 -0.50 9.14 21.51
C SER A 172 -1.87 9.81 21.56
N ARG A 173 -2.34 10.14 22.77
CA ARG A 173 -3.60 10.86 22.97
C ARG A 173 -3.57 12.23 22.29
N GLU A 174 -2.45 12.95 22.42
CA GLU A 174 -2.21 14.24 21.80
C GLU A 174 -2.19 14.15 20.26
N GLU A 175 -1.61 13.07 19.71
CA GLU A 175 -1.65 12.80 18.27
C GLU A 175 -3.08 12.63 17.77
N ILE A 176 -3.92 11.87 18.48
CA ILE A 176 -5.32 11.66 18.11
C ILE A 176 -6.14 12.94 18.19
N GLU A 177 -5.96 13.73 19.24
CA GLU A 177 -6.64 15.04 19.38
C GLU A 177 -6.26 15.97 18.23
N LYS A 178 -4.98 15.99 17.85
CA LYS A 178 -4.50 16.76 16.69
C LYS A 178 -5.12 16.25 15.39
N ILE A 179 -5.15 14.94 15.16
CA ILE A 179 -5.77 14.32 13.98
C ILE A 179 -7.26 14.67 13.91
N LEU A 180 -8.00 14.58 15.01
CA LEU A 180 -9.43 14.91 15.05
C LEU A 180 -9.71 16.39 14.76
N LYS A 181 -8.86 17.28 15.27
CA LYS A 181 -8.95 18.72 15.00
C LYS A 181 -8.72 19.01 13.52
N ASP A 182 -7.65 18.45 12.97
CA ASP A 182 -7.32 18.63 11.55
C ASP A 182 -8.44 18.03 10.68
N LEU A 183 -8.94 16.83 11.01
CA LEU A 183 -10.01 16.15 10.28
C LEU A 183 -11.28 16.99 10.24
N SER A 184 -11.66 17.55 11.38
CA SER A 184 -12.85 18.40 11.47
C SER A 184 -12.69 19.67 10.63
N LEU A 185 -11.50 20.29 10.62
CA LEU A 185 -11.21 21.46 9.80
C LEU A 185 -11.22 21.15 8.30
N GLY A 186 -10.66 20.02 7.89
CA GLY A 186 -10.68 19.59 6.49
C GLY A 186 -12.08 19.20 6.02
N PHE A 187 -12.88 18.54 6.86
CA PHE A 187 -14.27 18.21 6.58
C PHE A 187 -15.12 19.47 6.30
N GLU A 188 -14.99 20.51 7.13
CA GLU A 188 -15.69 21.78 6.90
C GLU A 188 -15.28 22.44 5.56
N LYS A 189 -14.01 22.31 5.15
CA LYS A 189 -13.55 22.79 3.83
C LYS A 189 -14.20 22.01 2.68
N VAL A 190 -14.25 20.68 2.76
CA VAL A 190 -14.88 19.82 1.74
C VAL A 190 -16.38 20.11 1.66
N LYS A 191 -17.05 20.23 2.81
CA LYS A 191 -18.47 20.55 2.89
C LYS A 191 -18.80 21.90 2.26
N ALA A 192 -18.03 22.95 2.56
CA ALA A 192 -18.19 24.27 1.93
C ALA A 192 -18.00 24.23 0.40
N GLN A 193 -17.08 23.40 -0.10
CA GLN A 193 -16.90 23.21 -1.54
C GLN A 193 -18.10 22.51 -2.20
N CYS A 194 -18.74 21.58 -1.48
CA CYS A 194 -19.94 20.88 -1.93
C CYS A 194 -21.19 21.76 -2.00
N ASP A 195 -21.40 22.59 -0.99
CA ASP A 195 -22.53 23.53 -0.96
C ASP A 195 -22.48 24.50 -2.16
N ASN A 196 -21.27 24.92 -2.55
CA ASN A 196 -21.05 25.79 -3.71
C ASN A 196 -21.31 25.10 -5.06
N GLN A 197 -21.17 23.77 -5.16
CA GLN A 197 -21.48 23.03 -6.40
C GLN A 197 -22.98 22.81 -6.60
N SER A 198 -23.75 22.75 -5.51
CA SER A 198 -25.20 22.51 -5.58
C SER A 198 -26.02 23.72 -6.05
N GLY A 199 -25.41 24.92 -6.09
CA GLY A 199 -26.10 26.19 -6.37
C GLY A 199 -26.24 26.62 -7.83
N THR A 200 -25.64 25.93 -8.82
CA THR A 200 -25.45 26.50 -10.19
C THR A 200 -26.14 25.73 -11.32
N ILE A 201 -27.36 25.19 -11.13
CA ILE A 201 -28.04 24.40 -12.18
C ILE A 201 -29.18 25.16 -12.92
N THR A 202 -29.53 26.39 -12.56
CA THR A 202 -30.75 27.05 -13.09
C THR A 202 -30.60 28.11 -14.20
N ALA A 203 -29.45 28.26 -14.87
CA ALA A 203 -29.32 29.21 -15.99
C ALA A 203 -28.72 28.59 -17.27
N PRO A 204 -29.18 29.01 -18.48
CA PRO A 204 -28.72 28.44 -19.75
C PRO A 204 -27.22 28.72 -20.00
N PRO A 205 -26.53 27.86 -20.78
CA PRO A 205 -25.09 27.88 -20.90
C PRO A 205 -24.65 29.06 -21.77
N THR A 206 -24.15 30.11 -21.11
CA THR A 206 -23.34 31.12 -21.78
C THR A 206 -21.90 30.63 -21.67
N ALA A 207 -21.22 30.42 -22.80
CA ALA A 207 -19.85 29.91 -22.84
C ALA A 207 -18.90 30.92 -22.20
N ILE A 208 -18.60 30.74 -20.92
CA ILE A 208 -17.57 31.50 -20.22
C ILE A 208 -16.31 30.64 -20.21
N THR A 209 -15.34 31.09 -20.99
CA THR A 209 -13.98 30.53 -21.13
C THR A 209 -13.12 30.92 -19.93
N ASP A 210 -13.60 30.71 -18.71
CA ASP A 210 -12.81 31.03 -17.52
C ASP A 210 -12.13 29.78 -16.98
N SER A 211 -10.81 29.88 -16.93
CA SER A 211 -9.88 28.96 -16.31
C SER A 211 -10.44 28.44 -14.98
N VAL A 212 -10.63 27.12 -14.90
CA VAL A 212 -10.96 26.40 -13.67
C VAL A 212 -9.97 26.84 -12.59
N LEU A 213 -10.45 27.63 -11.62
CA LEU A 213 -9.70 27.97 -10.42
C LEU A 213 -9.22 26.66 -9.79
N VAL A 214 -7.90 26.44 -9.80
CA VAL A 214 -7.25 25.31 -9.15
C VAL A 214 -7.58 25.40 -7.67
N THR A 215 -8.60 24.67 -7.28
CA THR A 215 -9.07 24.60 -5.90
C THR A 215 -7.96 23.97 -5.08
N GLU A 216 -7.61 24.63 -3.98
CA GLU A 216 -6.56 24.18 -3.06
C GLU A 216 -6.79 22.73 -2.65
N THR A 217 -5.83 21.87 -2.97
CA THR A 217 -5.87 20.43 -2.64
C THR A 217 -5.87 20.28 -1.13
N VAL A 218 -6.91 19.63 -0.61
CA VAL A 218 -7.02 19.36 0.83
C VAL A 218 -5.99 18.29 1.19
N LYS A 219 -5.21 18.56 2.23
CA LYS A 219 -4.25 17.60 2.78
C LYS A 219 -5.01 16.36 3.29
N PRO A 220 -4.64 15.14 2.87
CA PRO A 220 -5.20 13.93 3.46
C PRO A 220 -4.70 13.83 4.90
N ILE A 221 -5.58 13.63 5.87
CA ILE A 221 -5.17 13.59 7.29
C ILE A 221 -5.09 12.14 7.78
N VAL A 222 -5.98 11.32 7.24
CA VAL A 222 -6.00 9.87 7.42
C VAL A 222 -5.94 9.29 6.04
N VAL A 223 -4.80 8.69 5.75
CA VAL A 223 -4.54 8.11 4.44
C VAL A 223 -5.19 6.75 4.41
N GLU A 224 -6.02 6.51 3.39
CA GLU A 224 -6.57 5.18 3.14
C GLU A 224 -5.67 4.37 2.21
N SER A 225 -4.92 5.01 1.32
CA SER A 225 -4.05 4.28 0.40
C SER A 225 -2.79 5.06 0.06
N GLY A 226 -1.73 4.35 -0.32
CA GLY A 226 -0.50 5.00 -0.79
C GLY A 226 -0.74 5.88 -2.03
N GLN A 227 -1.75 5.56 -2.84
CA GLN A 227 -2.16 6.36 -4.00
C GLN A 227 -2.68 7.74 -3.59
N GLU A 228 -3.41 7.85 -2.47
CA GLU A 228 -3.89 9.16 -1.96
C GLU A 228 -2.71 10.08 -1.61
N ILE A 229 -1.67 9.54 -0.95
CA ILE A 229 -0.43 10.28 -0.66
C ILE A 229 0.26 10.67 -1.97
N SER A 230 0.39 9.73 -2.91
CA SER A 230 1.09 9.97 -4.18
C SER A 230 0.40 11.07 -5.00
N VAL A 231 -0.93 11.06 -5.08
CA VAL A 231 -1.71 12.10 -5.77
C VAL A 231 -1.53 13.46 -5.08
N TYR A 232 -1.66 13.51 -3.75
CA TYR A 232 -1.43 14.73 -2.99
C TYR A 232 -0.03 15.29 -3.22
N TYR A 233 0.97 14.42 -3.18
CA TYR A 233 2.37 14.77 -3.36
C TYR A 233 2.62 15.34 -4.76
N LYS A 234 2.14 14.67 -5.82
CA LYS A 234 2.28 15.14 -7.21
C LYS A 234 1.70 16.54 -7.38
N ILE A 235 0.49 16.80 -6.88
CA ILE A 235 -0.16 18.10 -7.01
C ILE A 235 0.60 19.19 -6.24
N LYS A 236 1.04 18.90 -5.02
CA LYS A 236 1.82 19.86 -4.21
C LYS A 236 3.18 20.14 -4.82
N LEU A 237 3.84 19.10 -5.35
CA LEU A 237 5.12 19.23 -6.00
C LEU A 237 5.03 20.12 -7.24
N GLU A 238 4.01 19.94 -8.09
CA GLU A 238 3.76 20.81 -9.26
C GLU A 238 3.60 22.28 -8.85
N LYS A 239 2.89 22.53 -7.75
CA LYS A 239 2.72 23.89 -7.19
C LYS A 239 4.05 24.47 -6.71
N THR A 240 4.86 23.67 -6.01
CA THR A 240 6.16 24.10 -5.48
C THR A 240 7.19 24.34 -6.60
N ILE A 241 7.21 23.50 -7.64
CA ILE A 241 8.08 23.70 -8.82
C ILE A 241 7.75 25.02 -9.52
N SER A 242 6.50 25.46 -9.46
CA SER A 242 6.02 26.70 -10.08
C SER A 242 6.34 27.97 -9.27
N ALA A 243 6.82 27.86 -8.01
CA ALA A 243 7.20 29.00 -7.19
C ALA A 243 8.43 29.72 -7.75
N LYS A 244 8.65 31.02 -7.46
CA LYS A 244 9.85 31.75 -7.92
C LYS A 244 10.95 31.72 -6.85
N GLY A 245 12.17 31.35 -7.24
CA GLY A 245 13.39 31.41 -6.40
C GLY A 245 13.85 30.03 -5.91
N GLU A 246 15.11 29.68 -6.19
CA GLU A 246 15.65 28.34 -5.93
C GLU A 246 15.69 27.98 -4.44
N GLU A 247 16.18 28.88 -3.59
CA GLU A 247 16.28 28.63 -2.14
C GLU A 247 14.91 28.43 -1.49
N LYS A 248 13.94 29.30 -1.83
CA LYS A 248 12.57 29.20 -1.31
C LYS A 248 11.88 27.91 -1.77
N GLN A 249 12.10 27.51 -3.02
CA GLN A 249 11.61 26.23 -3.50
C GLN A 249 12.22 25.06 -2.74
N ILE A 250 13.54 25.05 -2.50
CA ILE A 250 14.20 23.97 -1.73
C ILE A 250 13.60 23.86 -0.33
N GLU A 251 13.35 24.99 0.32
CA GLU A 251 12.71 25.02 1.63
C GLU A 251 11.27 24.47 1.59
N GLU A 252 10.45 24.93 0.63
CA GLU A 252 9.10 24.40 0.42
C GLU A 252 9.09 22.89 0.12
N LEU A 253 10.12 22.38 -0.56
CA LEU A 253 10.27 20.95 -0.85
C LEU A 253 10.66 20.14 0.37
N LYS A 254 11.53 20.67 1.25
CA LYS A 254 11.83 20.04 2.54
C LYS A 254 10.56 19.94 3.38
N ILE A 255 9.81 21.04 3.48
CA ILE A 255 8.52 21.07 4.19
C ILE A 255 7.55 20.05 3.59
N LEU A 256 7.44 19.99 2.27
CA LEU A 256 6.60 19.01 1.60
C LEU A 256 7.05 17.57 1.90
N ARG A 257 8.36 17.29 1.91
CA ARG A 257 8.86 15.95 2.23
C ARG A 257 8.54 15.56 3.67
N ASP A 258 8.78 16.44 4.63
CA ASP A 258 8.43 16.20 6.04
C ASP A 258 6.93 15.97 6.21
N GLU A 259 6.12 16.68 5.42
CA GLU A 259 4.68 16.47 5.36
C GLU A 259 4.32 15.08 4.83
N ILE A 260 4.90 14.64 3.71
CA ILE A 260 4.70 13.31 3.14
C ILE A 260 5.18 12.21 4.10
N ASP A 261 6.33 12.41 4.76
CA ASP A 261 6.86 11.48 5.74
C ASP A 261 5.89 11.29 6.92
N GLY A 262 5.25 12.39 7.37
CA GLY A 262 4.18 12.32 8.37
C GLY A 262 2.95 11.57 7.88
N LEU A 263 2.57 11.72 6.61
CA LEU A 263 1.44 10.99 6.01
C LEU A 263 1.72 9.49 5.90
N ILE A 264 2.92 9.11 5.48
CA ILE A 264 3.35 7.71 5.40
C ILE A 264 3.40 7.10 6.81
N ALA A 265 3.93 7.81 7.80
CA ALA A 265 3.93 7.36 9.19
C ALA A 265 2.50 7.09 9.69
N ASN A 266 1.57 8.01 9.43
CA ASN A 266 0.17 7.86 9.79
C ASN A 266 -0.51 6.71 9.03
N PHE A 267 -0.16 6.51 7.77
CA PHE A 267 -0.67 5.41 6.95
C PHE A 267 -0.25 4.04 7.52
N ILE A 268 1.03 3.89 7.88
CA ILE A 268 1.52 2.68 8.57
C ILE A 268 0.82 2.52 9.93
N LYS A 269 0.64 3.60 10.70
CA LYS A 269 -0.06 3.58 11.99
C LYS A 269 -1.55 3.24 11.88
N SER A 270 -2.25 3.66 10.84
CA SER A 270 -3.70 3.41 10.71
C SER A 270 -4.04 2.01 10.21
N ARG A 271 -3.10 1.31 9.54
CA ARG A 271 -3.32 -0.02 8.97
C ARG A 271 -2.81 -1.13 9.90
N LYS A 272 -3.63 -2.16 10.10
CA LYS A 272 -3.22 -3.40 10.81
C LYS A 272 -2.41 -4.30 9.90
N GLU A 273 -2.82 -4.41 8.64
CA GLU A 273 -2.16 -5.14 7.58
C GLU A 273 -1.91 -4.16 6.43
N LEU A 274 -0.70 -4.16 5.89
CA LEU A 274 -0.25 -3.21 4.87
C LEU A 274 0.51 -3.94 3.77
N GLU A 275 0.09 -3.76 2.52
CA GLU A 275 0.85 -4.28 1.39
C GLU A 275 2.04 -3.37 1.09
N VAL A 276 3.24 -3.94 1.00
CA VAL A 276 4.46 -3.16 0.69
C VAL A 276 4.36 -2.49 -0.68
N SER A 277 3.60 -3.08 -1.60
CA SER A 277 3.29 -2.53 -2.92
C SER A 277 2.65 -1.13 -2.86
N GLU A 278 1.85 -0.84 -1.83
CA GLU A 278 1.22 0.47 -1.63
C GLU A 278 2.25 1.55 -1.24
N LEU A 279 3.40 1.15 -0.70
CA LEU A 279 4.47 2.05 -0.30
C LEU A 279 5.53 2.26 -1.39
N ASN A 280 5.65 1.37 -2.38
CA ASN A 280 6.75 1.40 -3.36
C ASN A 280 6.91 2.71 -4.14
N ASN A 281 5.83 3.48 -4.31
CA ASN A 281 5.85 4.76 -5.01
C ASN A 281 6.13 5.95 -4.08
N LEU A 282 6.26 5.70 -2.78
CA LEU A 282 6.41 6.71 -1.73
C LEU A 282 7.74 6.57 -1.00
N VAL A 283 8.22 5.34 -0.88
CA VAL A 283 9.47 4.99 -0.20
C VAL A 283 10.32 4.06 -1.05
N THR A 284 11.62 4.16 -0.89
CA THR A 284 12.58 3.33 -1.64
C THR A 284 12.82 1.98 -0.97
N GLU A 285 12.76 1.96 0.36
CA GLU A 285 13.10 0.79 1.16
C GLU A 285 12.15 0.68 2.36
N VAL A 286 11.65 -0.53 2.60
CA VAL A 286 10.93 -0.88 3.83
C VAL A 286 11.75 -1.89 4.60
N LYS A 287 12.16 -1.51 5.82
CA LYS A 287 12.95 -2.33 6.72
C LYS A 287 12.11 -2.70 7.95
N VAL A 288 11.92 -3.98 8.18
CA VAL A 288 11.20 -4.48 9.36
C VAL A 288 12.22 -5.09 10.30
N SER A 289 12.22 -4.61 11.55
CA SER A 289 13.16 -5.02 12.60
C SER A 289 12.40 -5.23 13.91
N ARG A 290 13.07 -5.65 14.98
CA ARG A 290 12.39 -5.90 16.26
C ARG A 290 11.61 -4.66 16.73
N GLY A 291 10.31 -4.81 16.92
CA GLY A 291 9.41 -3.78 17.44
C GLY A 291 9.27 -2.52 16.57
N GLU A 292 9.70 -2.55 15.31
CA GLU A 292 9.74 -1.35 14.47
C GLU A 292 9.65 -1.67 12.97
N ILE A 293 8.85 -0.88 12.26
CA ILE A 293 8.82 -0.81 10.79
C ILE A 293 9.43 0.53 10.38
N LYS A 294 10.44 0.49 9.52
CA LYS A 294 11.03 1.68 8.91
C LYS A 294 10.70 1.72 7.43
N ALA A 295 10.30 2.89 6.94
CA ALA A 295 10.09 3.18 5.53
C ALA A 295 10.97 4.38 5.19
N ASP A 296 12.10 4.15 4.53
CA ASP A 296 13.22 5.09 4.42
C ASP A 296 13.67 5.66 5.79
N ASN A 297 13.47 6.97 6.01
CA ASN A 297 13.82 7.66 7.26
C ASN A 297 12.68 7.65 8.30
N ILE A 298 11.53 7.08 7.94
CA ILE A 298 10.31 7.11 8.75
C ILE A 298 10.27 5.87 9.61
N ALA A 299 10.20 6.02 10.92
CA ALA A 299 10.21 4.90 11.86
C ALA A 299 8.90 4.83 12.65
N VAL A 300 8.23 3.67 12.60
CA VAL A 300 6.99 3.40 13.33
C VAL A 300 7.21 2.23 14.27
N LYS A 301 7.16 2.49 15.58
CA LYS A 301 7.26 1.46 16.62
C LYS A 301 5.96 0.68 16.68
N THR A 302 6.05 -0.65 16.52
CA THR A 302 4.89 -1.54 16.51
C THR A 302 5.33 -2.98 16.69
N THR A 303 4.47 -3.82 17.29
CA THR A 303 4.68 -5.26 17.45
C THR A 303 3.51 -6.10 16.93
N GLU A 304 2.51 -5.47 16.33
CA GLU A 304 1.23 -6.12 15.99
C GLU A 304 0.83 -5.89 14.53
N LYS A 305 1.56 -5.03 13.82
CA LYS A 305 1.31 -4.71 12.41
C LYS A 305 1.95 -5.73 11.49
N LYS A 306 1.24 -6.07 10.43
CA LYS A 306 1.70 -7.01 9.42
C LYS A 306 1.98 -6.30 8.11
N MET A 307 3.16 -6.56 7.55
CA MET A 307 3.50 -6.19 6.19
C MET A 307 3.27 -7.40 5.28
N LEU A 308 2.54 -7.20 4.18
CA LEU A 308 2.36 -8.20 3.14
C LEU A 308 3.35 -7.88 2.02
N ALA A 309 4.24 -8.83 1.73
CA ALA A 309 5.24 -8.71 0.68
C ALA A 309 5.37 -10.01 -0.09
N ASN A 310 5.95 -9.95 -1.28
CA ASN A 310 6.22 -11.16 -2.05
C ASN A 310 7.63 -11.67 -1.77
N MET A 311 7.76 -13.00 -1.68
CA MET A 311 9.03 -13.72 -1.62
C MET A 311 9.04 -14.71 -2.78
N GLY A 312 9.74 -14.36 -3.86
CA GLY A 312 9.50 -14.98 -5.17
C GLY A 312 8.09 -14.66 -5.65
N ASP A 313 7.35 -15.69 -6.08
CA ASP A 313 5.98 -15.54 -6.60
C ASP A 313 4.90 -15.70 -5.51
N ARG A 314 5.30 -15.85 -4.24
CA ARG A 314 4.36 -16.11 -3.12
C ARG A 314 4.27 -14.93 -2.16
N PRO A 315 3.05 -14.52 -1.75
CA PRO A 315 2.88 -13.53 -0.71
C PRO A 315 3.21 -14.15 0.66
N VAL A 316 3.92 -13.39 1.48
CA VAL A 316 4.26 -13.70 2.87
C VAL A 316 3.82 -12.56 3.78
N SER A 317 3.52 -12.89 5.04
CA SER A 317 3.20 -11.90 6.07
C SER A 317 4.39 -11.71 7.00
N ILE A 318 4.79 -10.47 7.23
CA ILE A 318 5.98 -10.10 8.00
C ILE A 318 5.52 -9.24 9.18
N GLU A 319 5.85 -9.67 10.39
CA GLU A 319 5.39 -9.04 11.64
C GLU A 319 6.61 -8.78 12.55
N PRO A 320 6.87 -7.53 12.95
CA PRO A 320 7.86 -7.24 13.97
C PRO A 320 7.34 -7.71 15.33
N THR A 321 8.18 -8.34 16.13
CA THR A 321 7.89 -8.67 17.53
C THR A 321 8.87 -7.96 18.45
N ALA A 322 8.67 -8.06 19.77
CA ALA A 322 9.56 -7.42 20.73
C ALA A 322 11.04 -7.88 20.64
N SER A 323 11.29 -9.12 20.18
CA SER A 323 12.62 -9.72 20.15
C SER A 323 13.17 -9.98 18.74
N GLN A 324 12.32 -10.18 17.74
CA GLN A 324 12.71 -10.62 16.40
C GLN A 324 11.63 -10.23 15.37
N VAL A 325 11.83 -10.55 14.11
CA VAL A 325 10.83 -10.49 13.04
C VAL A 325 10.30 -11.90 12.77
N LEU A 326 8.99 -12.02 12.62
CA LEU A 326 8.31 -13.26 12.22
C LEU A 326 7.83 -13.13 10.78
N ILE A 327 8.24 -14.06 9.93
CA ILE A 327 7.70 -14.22 8.58
C ILE A 327 6.78 -15.44 8.60
N ARG A 328 5.53 -15.27 8.18
CA ARG A 328 4.54 -16.34 8.05
C ARG A 328 4.38 -16.68 6.56
N ASP A 329 4.68 -17.94 6.25
CA ASP A 329 4.54 -18.52 4.91
C ASP A 329 3.77 -19.84 5.02
N LYS A 330 2.52 -19.84 4.57
CA LYS A 330 1.54 -20.92 4.79
C LYS A 330 1.48 -21.33 6.27
N SER A 331 1.84 -22.58 6.57
CA SER A 331 1.87 -23.16 7.92
C SER A 331 3.21 -22.96 8.65
N PHE A 332 4.17 -22.28 8.04
CA PHE A 332 5.49 -22.07 8.61
C PHE A 332 5.61 -20.69 9.24
N GLU A 333 6.25 -20.65 10.40
CA GLU A 333 6.68 -19.43 11.07
C GLU A 333 8.21 -19.40 11.06
N ILE A 334 8.76 -18.41 10.36
CA ILE A 334 10.19 -18.21 10.15
C ILE A 334 10.64 -17.06 11.04
N LYS A 335 11.68 -17.31 11.84
CA LYS A 335 12.29 -16.31 12.72
C LYS A 335 13.48 -15.67 12.03
N THR A 336 13.59 -14.35 12.09
CA THR A 336 14.76 -13.61 11.60
C THR A 336 14.93 -12.33 12.40
N ASP A 337 16.13 -11.75 12.42
CA ASP A 337 16.38 -10.52 13.19
C ASP A 337 15.81 -9.28 12.49
N GLU A 338 15.91 -9.26 11.16
CA GLU A 338 15.60 -8.11 10.33
C GLU A 338 15.34 -8.55 8.88
N VAL A 339 14.41 -7.89 8.21
CA VAL A 339 14.21 -7.99 6.76
C VAL A 339 14.23 -6.61 6.12
N VAL A 340 14.75 -6.55 4.90
CA VAL A 340 14.75 -5.35 4.07
C VAL A 340 14.03 -5.67 2.76
N ILE A 341 13.07 -4.85 2.40
CA ILE A 341 12.23 -5.00 1.21
C ILE A 341 12.48 -3.79 0.34
N LYS A 342 13.06 -4.02 -0.84
CA LYS A 342 13.36 -2.99 -1.83
C LYS A 342 12.81 -3.43 -3.17
N GLU A 343 12.00 -2.59 -3.82
CA GLU A 343 11.41 -2.91 -5.13
C GLU A 343 10.66 -4.27 -5.12
N ASN A 344 9.91 -4.55 -4.06
CA ASN A 344 9.26 -5.86 -3.78
C ASN A 344 10.20 -7.06 -3.60
N VAL A 345 11.52 -6.85 -3.54
CA VAL A 345 12.50 -7.91 -3.30
C VAL A 345 12.82 -7.95 -1.81
N LEU A 346 12.49 -9.08 -1.17
CA LEU A 346 12.83 -9.34 0.23
C LEU A 346 14.29 -9.80 0.35
N SER A 347 15.01 -9.22 1.29
CA SER A 347 16.39 -9.55 1.61
C SER A 347 16.63 -9.65 3.11
N VAL A 348 17.61 -10.49 3.48
CA VAL A 348 18.08 -10.68 4.87
C VAL A 348 19.59 -10.53 4.88
N GLY A 349 20.12 -9.64 5.72
CA GLY A 349 21.55 -9.30 5.71
C GLY A 349 22.02 -8.73 4.37
N GLY A 350 21.14 -8.05 3.63
CA GLY A 350 21.44 -7.53 2.29
C GLY A 350 21.49 -8.60 1.19
N VAL A 351 21.19 -9.88 1.51
CA VAL A 351 21.11 -10.95 0.52
C VAL A 351 19.65 -11.23 0.17
N GLU A 352 19.34 -11.21 -1.12
CA GLU A 352 18.01 -11.50 -1.66
C GLU A 352 17.55 -12.94 -1.33
N VAL A 353 16.27 -13.06 -0.96
CA VAL A 353 15.59 -14.32 -0.69
C VAL A 353 14.66 -14.65 -1.86
N LYS A 354 15.05 -15.65 -2.67
CA LYS A 354 14.32 -15.99 -3.92
C LYS A 354 13.29 -17.09 -3.76
N MET A 355 13.49 -17.97 -2.77
CA MET A 355 12.59 -19.08 -2.48
C MET A 355 12.01 -18.94 -1.09
N SER A 356 10.69 -19.12 -1.00
CA SER A 356 9.98 -19.17 0.27
C SER A 356 10.28 -20.46 1.05
N ALA A 357 10.11 -20.42 2.37
CA ALA A 357 10.40 -21.57 3.22
C ALA A 357 9.51 -22.78 2.86
N SER A 358 8.26 -22.53 2.47
CA SER A 358 7.32 -23.55 2.02
C SER A 358 7.77 -24.20 0.71
N GLU A 359 8.27 -23.43 -0.26
CA GLU A 359 8.82 -23.98 -1.52
C GLU A 359 10.07 -24.83 -1.27
N VAL A 360 10.95 -24.37 -0.38
CA VAL A 360 12.13 -25.14 0.01
C VAL A 360 11.72 -26.45 0.71
N ALA A 361 10.76 -26.40 1.63
CA ALA A 361 10.25 -27.59 2.32
C ALA A 361 9.56 -28.58 1.35
N GLU A 362 8.75 -28.08 0.42
CA GLU A 362 8.10 -28.83 -0.66
C GLU A 362 9.14 -29.52 -1.56
N LYS A 363 10.17 -28.77 -2.00
CA LYS A 363 11.26 -29.27 -2.86
C LYS A 363 12.06 -30.38 -2.18
N LEU A 364 12.31 -30.26 -0.88
CA LEU A 364 13.09 -31.24 -0.11
C LEU A 364 12.22 -32.40 0.44
N GLY A 365 10.90 -32.30 0.34
CA GLY A 365 9.98 -33.30 0.90
C GLY A 365 10.06 -33.40 2.43
N ILE A 366 10.21 -32.27 3.12
CA ILE A 366 10.39 -32.21 4.59
C ILE A 366 9.29 -31.40 5.27
N ALA A 367 9.04 -31.70 6.54
CA ALA A 367 8.14 -30.93 7.41
C ALA A 367 8.94 -30.37 8.61
N PRO A 368 9.55 -29.18 8.47
CA PRO A 368 10.33 -28.59 9.55
C PRO A 368 9.42 -28.13 10.70
N GLN A 369 9.96 -28.21 11.92
CA GLN A 369 9.27 -27.78 13.16
C GLN A 369 9.54 -26.34 13.49
N THR A 370 10.77 -25.90 13.23
CA THR A 370 11.20 -24.51 13.44
C THR A 370 12.06 -24.12 12.26
N ILE A 371 11.88 -22.90 11.79
CA ILE A 371 12.66 -22.32 10.70
C ILE A 371 13.23 -20.99 11.20
N GLU A 372 14.52 -20.80 10.98
CA GLU A 372 15.22 -19.55 11.22
C GLU A 372 15.88 -19.11 9.91
N LEU A 373 15.72 -17.85 9.53
CA LEU A 373 16.31 -17.28 8.33
C LEU A 373 17.33 -16.22 8.76
N LYS A 374 18.57 -16.37 8.30
CA LYS A 374 19.64 -15.41 8.58
C LYS A 374 20.69 -15.41 7.47
N GLU A 375 21.55 -14.42 7.49
CA GLU A 375 22.71 -14.37 6.62
C GLU A 375 23.83 -15.28 7.17
N GLU A 376 24.33 -16.20 6.35
CA GLU A 376 25.54 -16.98 6.63
C GLU A 376 26.43 -17.02 5.38
N ASN A 377 27.69 -16.57 5.49
CA ASN A 377 28.67 -16.57 4.39
C ASN A 377 28.16 -15.84 3.12
N ALA A 378 27.60 -14.63 3.28
CA ALA A 378 27.02 -13.84 2.20
C ALA A 378 25.88 -14.57 1.45
N ARG A 379 25.14 -15.44 2.15
CA ARG A 379 23.95 -16.12 1.64
C ARG A 379 22.81 -15.99 2.64
N ALA A 380 21.59 -15.82 2.15
CA ALA A 380 20.41 -16.03 2.98
C ALA A 380 20.19 -17.53 3.17
N VAL A 381 20.19 -18.01 4.41
CA VAL A 381 20.15 -19.44 4.75
C VAL A 381 19.01 -19.74 5.71
N TYR A 382 18.19 -20.72 5.35
CA TYR A 382 17.20 -21.32 6.23
C TYR A 382 17.84 -22.41 7.09
N ASN A 383 17.81 -22.23 8.40
CA ASN A 383 18.13 -23.25 9.39
C ASN A 383 16.84 -23.96 9.83
N MET A 384 16.61 -25.15 9.29
CA MET A 384 15.40 -25.93 9.50
C MET A 384 15.65 -27.07 10.49
N LYS A 385 14.91 -27.11 11.60
CA LYS A 385 14.94 -28.26 12.53
C LYS A 385 13.84 -29.24 12.19
N ILE A 386 14.20 -30.50 11.96
CA ILE A 386 13.29 -31.56 11.49
C ILE A 386 13.35 -32.72 12.49
N LYS A 387 12.21 -33.33 12.80
CA LYS A 387 12.18 -34.62 13.51
C LYS A 387 12.28 -35.75 12.50
N GLU A 388 13.30 -36.57 12.64
CA GLU A 388 13.50 -37.79 11.87
C GLU A 388 13.34 -39.00 12.79
N ARG A 389 12.46 -39.92 12.43
CA ARG A 389 12.31 -41.18 13.16
C ARG A 389 13.48 -42.10 12.80
N ARG A 390 14.17 -42.61 13.80
CA ARG A 390 15.30 -43.53 13.71
C ARG A 390 15.12 -44.66 14.72
N LYS A 391 16.00 -45.67 14.70
CA LYS A 391 16.08 -46.75 15.68
C LYS A 391 17.37 -46.62 16.49
N LEU A 392 17.25 -46.44 17.80
CA LEU A 392 18.37 -46.51 18.74
C LEU A 392 18.74 -47.98 18.95
N PHE A 393 20.04 -48.30 18.82
CA PHE A 393 20.54 -49.69 18.89
C PHE A 393 19.76 -50.68 17.99
N TRP A 394 19.28 -50.21 16.83
CA TRP A 394 18.50 -50.97 15.83
C TRP A 394 17.08 -51.41 16.22
N VAL A 395 16.70 -51.37 17.50
CA VAL A 395 15.41 -51.92 17.97
C VAL A 395 14.43 -50.85 18.46
N ILE A 396 14.91 -49.78 19.09
CA ILE A 396 14.04 -48.85 19.83
C ILE A 396 13.72 -47.63 18.96
N PRO A 397 12.47 -47.40 18.54
CA PRO A 397 12.12 -46.23 17.75
C PRO A 397 12.33 -44.95 18.59
N PHE A 398 13.06 -44.00 18.02
CA PHE A 398 13.44 -42.75 18.67
C PHE A 398 13.38 -41.60 17.66
N ASN A 399 12.95 -40.41 18.09
CA ASN A 399 12.89 -39.23 17.24
C ASN A 399 14.17 -38.40 17.42
N VAL A 400 14.98 -38.33 16.38
CA VAL A 400 16.19 -37.50 16.36
C VAL A 400 15.83 -36.14 15.75
N GLN A 401 16.21 -35.06 16.41
CA GLN A 401 16.10 -33.72 15.84
C GLN A 401 17.37 -33.44 15.04
N LYS A 402 17.23 -33.24 13.73
CA LYS A 402 18.34 -32.83 12.86
C LYS A 402 18.14 -31.40 12.38
N THR A 403 19.23 -30.70 12.12
CA THR A 403 19.20 -29.35 11.55
C THR A 403 19.76 -29.40 10.14
N ILE A 404 19.00 -28.87 9.18
CA ILE A 404 19.45 -28.70 7.79
C ILE A 404 19.57 -27.21 7.52
N ALA A 405 20.73 -26.78 7.02
CA ALA A 405 20.93 -25.44 6.50
C ALA A 405 20.70 -25.47 4.99
N VAL A 406 19.79 -24.63 4.49
CA VAL A 406 19.36 -24.61 3.08
C VAL A 406 19.50 -23.21 2.52
N ASP A 407 20.07 -23.10 1.33
CA ASP A 407 20.23 -21.83 0.61
C ASP A 407 18.86 -21.29 0.16
N ALA A 408 18.51 -20.07 0.58
CA ALA A 408 17.22 -19.45 0.27
C ALA A 408 17.12 -18.92 -1.17
N ALA A 409 18.22 -18.91 -1.94
CA ALA A 409 18.19 -18.52 -3.34
C ALA A 409 17.77 -19.65 -4.29
N ASN A 410 18.09 -20.91 -3.93
CA ASN A 410 17.93 -22.05 -4.84
C ASN A 410 17.41 -23.34 -4.15
N GLY A 411 17.26 -23.35 -2.82
CA GLY A 411 16.77 -24.50 -2.07
C GLY A 411 17.78 -25.65 -1.93
N ASN A 412 19.07 -25.44 -2.22
CA ASN A 412 20.10 -26.47 -2.09
C ASN A 412 20.52 -26.64 -0.62
N VAL A 413 20.68 -27.88 -0.18
CA VAL A 413 21.18 -28.20 1.15
C VAL A 413 22.66 -27.84 1.22
N LEU A 414 23.01 -26.94 2.15
CA LEU A 414 24.38 -26.51 2.40
C LEU A 414 25.05 -27.40 3.45
N THR A 415 24.36 -27.67 4.55
CA THR A 415 24.86 -28.55 5.61
C THR A 415 23.72 -29.36 6.24
N GLU A 416 24.04 -30.57 6.68
CA GLU A 416 23.18 -31.39 7.53
C GLU A 416 23.92 -31.65 8.84
N ARG A 417 23.33 -31.24 9.97
CA ARG A 417 23.86 -31.46 11.30
C ARG A 417 22.95 -32.40 12.06
N LEU A 418 23.53 -33.53 12.46
CA LEU A 418 22.92 -34.46 13.38
C LEU A 418 23.40 -34.17 14.80
N PRO A 419 22.60 -34.51 15.83
CA PRO A 419 23.07 -34.41 17.19
C PRO A 419 24.21 -35.41 17.42
N TRP A 420 25.08 -35.11 18.40
CA TRP A 420 26.30 -35.87 18.65
C TRP A 420 26.04 -37.36 18.93
N TYR A 421 24.89 -37.73 19.49
CA TYR A 421 24.52 -39.12 19.79
C TYR A 421 23.95 -39.88 18.59
N SER A 422 23.84 -39.24 17.41
CA SER A 422 23.23 -39.84 16.23
C SER A 422 23.97 -41.08 15.71
N PHE A 423 25.25 -41.26 16.04
CA PHE A 423 26.01 -42.47 15.71
C PHE A 423 25.46 -43.73 16.39
N LEU A 424 24.69 -43.59 17.47
CA LEU A 424 24.01 -44.70 18.16
C LEU A 424 22.69 -45.10 17.48
N THR A 425 22.30 -44.37 16.42
CA THR A 425 20.99 -44.52 15.76
C THR A 425 21.15 -44.93 14.31
N THR A 426 20.26 -45.77 13.81
CA THR A 426 20.12 -46.11 12.40
C THR A 426 18.77 -45.63 11.87
N LYS A 427 18.68 -45.35 10.56
CA LYS A 427 17.37 -45.01 9.95
C LYS A 427 16.41 -46.20 10.00
#